data_AF-A0A8J7GHC8-F1
#
_entry.id   AF-A0A8J7GHC8-F1
#
_cell.length_a   1.000
_cell.length_b   1.000
_cell.length_c   1.000
_cell.angle_alpha   90.00
_cell.angle_beta   90.00
_cell.angle_gamma   90.00
#
_symmetry.space_group_name_H-M   'P 1'
#
loop_
_entity.id
_entity.type
_entity.pdbx_description
1 polymer ?
#
loop_
_entity_poly.entity_id
_entity_poly.type
_entity_poly.pdbx_seq_one_letter_code
_entity_poly.pdbx_strand_id
1 'polypeptide(L)'
;MITFHRYADVTAALADPALVPTPAEPGPPGTMAWLRSTVARFSTGEAHARRRALVEADLARLDPTTLRAATTNADARLDPRHVVVRALAQALGLSDPDAVAEAVALAATTYFGGDDPAADAAVAWLVPRTANTASEAADADPLEVAANRIGLLIQACDATAGLIAHTRRADGTGQDSVDGLLRETLRHDPPVRVMRRVAVAATRIGGVEVAAGELVALDIAAANRDPELFTAPDLFDPSRSGPEPLTFGAEPRVCPGRAHALALAAGVLAGTPVTVEPEPAEDAPGTDDRDPAEVVTGMVGRVLDLAATWVHWDGRPRPVDDRVYTPHKAVRRVADHLVDHLAELEARLAGEETIPDHWHASMVTTAADTAPFTRIDLDEARSRLTRLARIWANRLGALTPEQLDHSPGRGWTFRQLAFHVSGSDYYAEAVGDLTPPTRRDPS
;
A
#
# COMPACT_ATOMS: atom_id res chain seq x y z
N MET A 1 19.06 -2.53 10.28
CA MET A 1 18.38 -1.45 9.53
C MET A 1 17.74 -0.56 10.56
N ILE A 2 18.22 0.68 10.68
CA ILE A 2 17.67 1.68 11.61
C ILE A 2 16.35 2.21 11.04
N THR A 3 15.34 2.41 11.88
CA THR A 3 14.05 2.98 11.48
C THR A 3 13.73 4.22 12.32
N PHE A 4 13.58 5.36 11.66
CA PHE A 4 13.11 6.61 12.27
C PHE A 4 11.61 6.75 12.06
N HIS A 5 10.88 7.06 13.13
CA HIS A 5 9.42 7.16 13.15
C HIS A 5 8.89 8.43 13.81
N ARG A 6 9.73 9.20 14.53
CA ARG A 6 9.36 10.53 15.04
C ARG A 6 9.46 11.55 13.92
N TYR A 7 8.55 12.52 13.91
CA TYR A 7 8.48 13.54 12.87
C TYR A 7 9.79 14.33 12.76
N ALA A 8 10.36 14.73 13.90
CA ALA A 8 11.62 15.48 13.94
C ALA A 8 12.80 14.68 13.39
N ASP A 9 12.90 13.39 13.74
CA ASP A 9 14.00 12.51 13.30
C ASP A 9 13.90 12.19 11.81
N VAL A 10 12.69 11.92 11.31
CA VAL A 10 12.45 11.71 9.87
C VAL A 10 12.76 12.99 9.09
N THR A 11 12.34 14.15 9.58
CA THR A 11 12.66 15.45 8.96
C THR A 11 14.17 15.68 8.91
N ALA A 12 14.87 15.47 10.02
CA ALA A 12 16.33 15.59 10.08
C ALA A 12 17.02 14.62 9.11
N ALA A 13 16.57 13.36 9.05
CA ALA A 13 17.12 12.36 8.14
C ALA A 13 16.88 12.69 6.65
N LEU A 14 15.74 13.31 6.30
CA LEU A 14 15.47 13.77 4.93
C LEU A 14 16.40 14.94 4.52
N ALA A 15 16.73 15.80 5.47
CA ALA A 15 17.61 16.96 5.28
C ALA A 15 19.10 16.61 5.29
N ASP A 16 19.49 15.53 5.95
CA ASP A 16 20.90 15.14 6.11
C ASP A 16 21.56 14.79 4.75
N PRO A 17 22.66 15.47 4.35
CA PRO A 17 23.36 15.17 3.10
C PRO A 17 24.09 13.83 3.11
N ALA A 18 24.37 13.23 4.28
CA ALA A 18 24.96 11.90 4.41
C ALA A 18 23.95 10.78 4.14
N LEU A 19 22.64 11.05 4.19
CA LEU A 19 21.59 10.08 3.92
C LEU A 19 21.00 10.29 2.51
N VAL A 20 21.41 9.46 1.58
CA VAL A 20 21.04 9.58 0.16
C VAL A 20 20.11 8.45 -0.29
N PRO A 21 19.35 8.61 -1.39
CA PRO A 21 18.63 7.50 -2.01
C PRO A 21 19.59 6.36 -2.37
N THR A 22 19.11 5.12 -2.34
CA THR A 22 19.90 3.97 -2.81
C THR A 22 20.23 4.16 -4.29
N PRO A 23 21.53 4.17 -4.68
CA PRO A 23 21.92 4.25 -6.09
C PRO A 23 21.38 3.05 -6.88
N ALA A 24 20.93 3.29 -8.09
CA ALA A 24 20.52 2.23 -9.01
C ALA A 24 21.71 1.76 -9.85
N GLU A 25 21.77 0.46 -10.13
CA GLU A 25 22.76 -0.12 -11.04
C GLU A 25 22.52 0.38 -12.49
N PRO A 26 23.59 0.75 -13.22
CA PRO A 26 23.46 1.22 -14.59
C PRO A 26 23.06 0.08 -15.54
N GLY A 27 22.32 0.42 -16.59
CA GLY A 27 21.92 -0.52 -17.63
C GLY A 27 21.91 0.10 -19.04
N PRO A 28 21.64 -0.71 -20.08
CA PRO A 28 21.54 -0.23 -21.46
C PRO A 28 20.34 0.71 -21.67
N PRO A 29 20.47 1.79 -22.48
CA PRO A 29 19.35 2.68 -22.81
C PRO A 29 18.07 1.95 -23.23
N GLY A 30 16.93 2.41 -22.72
CA GLY A 30 15.63 1.77 -22.96
C GLY A 30 15.26 0.65 -21.99
N THR A 31 16.10 0.32 -21.01
CA THR A 31 15.77 -0.66 -19.94
C THR A 31 15.34 0.02 -18.65
N MET A 32 14.70 -0.72 -17.75
CA MET A 32 14.37 -0.30 -16.38
C MET A 32 15.63 0.01 -15.56
N ALA A 33 16.72 -0.73 -15.75
CA ALA A 33 18.00 -0.46 -15.10
C ALA A 33 18.60 0.88 -15.56
N TRP A 34 18.58 1.16 -16.86
CA TRP A 34 18.95 2.47 -17.38
C TRP A 34 18.06 3.58 -16.86
N LEU A 35 16.73 3.38 -16.87
CA LEU A 35 15.79 4.38 -16.39
C LEU A 35 16.06 4.73 -14.93
N ARG A 36 16.17 3.72 -14.05
CA ARG A 36 16.46 3.90 -12.61
C ARG A 36 17.79 4.64 -12.40
N SER A 37 18.84 4.31 -13.16
CA SER A 37 20.15 4.98 -13.03
C SER A 37 20.21 6.39 -13.67
N THR A 38 19.20 6.79 -14.43
CA THR A 38 19.18 8.06 -15.19
C THR A 38 18.17 9.09 -14.65
N VAL A 39 17.19 8.67 -13.83
CA VAL A 39 16.21 9.59 -13.23
C VAL A 39 16.76 10.31 -11.99
N ALA A 40 16.24 11.51 -11.72
CA ALA A 40 16.62 12.30 -10.54
C ALA A 40 16.41 11.54 -9.22
N ARG A 41 15.34 10.72 -9.13
CA ARG A 41 14.93 10.01 -7.90
C ARG A 41 16.03 9.15 -7.27
N PHE A 42 16.86 8.50 -8.08
CA PHE A 42 17.95 7.63 -7.62
C PHE A 42 19.34 8.27 -7.82
N SER A 43 19.37 9.57 -8.10
CA SER A 43 20.60 10.34 -8.33
C SER A 43 21.00 11.14 -7.09
N THR A 44 22.27 11.53 -7.03
CA THR A 44 22.82 12.41 -5.99
C THR A 44 23.69 13.52 -6.61
N GLY A 45 24.02 14.55 -5.83
CA GLY A 45 24.95 15.61 -6.25
C GLY A 45 24.52 16.39 -7.50
N GLU A 46 25.46 16.73 -8.37
CA GLU A 46 25.23 17.50 -9.60
C GLU A 46 24.28 16.80 -10.59
N ALA A 47 24.39 15.46 -10.69
CA ALA A 47 23.49 14.68 -11.55
C ALA A 47 22.04 14.81 -11.08
N HIS A 48 21.78 14.71 -9.77
CA HIS A 48 20.45 14.96 -9.21
C HIS A 48 19.96 16.38 -9.51
N ALA A 49 20.80 17.41 -9.27
CA ALA A 49 20.42 18.79 -9.49
C ALA A 49 20.01 19.04 -10.96
N ARG A 50 20.82 18.57 -11.92
CA ARG A 50 20.53 18.69 -13.35
C ARG A 50 19.27 17.94 -13.77
N ARG A 51 19.14 16.67 -13.36
CA ARG A 51 17.98 15.80 -13.70
C ARG A 51 16.69 16.30 -13.09
N ARG A 52 16.75 16.82 -11.86
CA ARG A 52 15.62 17.45 -11.18
C ARG A 52 15.17 18.72 -11.89
N ALA A 53 16.10 19.55 -12.36
CA ALA A 53 15.78 20.76 -13.12
C ALA A 53 15.00 20.46 -14.40
N LEU A 54 15.25 19.33 -15.07
CA LEU A 54 14.43 18.87 -16.21
C LEU A 54 12.97 18.63 -15.79
N VAL A 55 12.76 17.91 -14.70
CA VAL A 55 11.42 17.62 -14.17
C VAL A 55 10.71 18.90 -13.72
N GLU A 56 11.41 19.80 -13.05
CA GLU A 56 10.87 21.09 -12.61
C GLU A 56 10.50 21.99 -13.80
N ALA A 57 11.31 22.00 -14.87
CA ALA A 57 11.00 22.73 -16.10
C ALA A 57 9.76 22.18 -16.81
N ASP A 58 9.57 20.85 -16.83
CA ASP A 58 8.35 20.25 -17.34
C ASP A 58 7.15 20.64 -16.49
N LEU A 59 7.21 20.44 -15.17
CA LEU A 59 6.13 20.74 -14.24
C LEU A 59 5.75 22.24 -14.22
N ALA A 60 6.71 23.15 -14.37
CA ALA A 60 6.46 24.59 -14.43
C ALA A 60 5.57 25.00 -15.61
N ARG A 61 5.52 24.19 -16.67
CA ARG A 61 4.65 24.41 -17.84
C ARG A 61 3.26 23.79 -17.68
N LEU A 62 3.09 22.88 -16.71
CA LEU A 62 1.82 22.21 -16.46
C LEU A 62 1.05 22.97 -15.39
N ASP A 63 -0.04 23.63 -15.77
CA ASP A 63 -0.94 24.29 -14.81
C ASP A 63 -1.76 23.24 -14.03
N PRO A 64 -1.63 23.16 -12.70
CA PRO A 64 -2.42 22.24 -11.88
C PRO A 64 -3.93 22.43 -12.05
N THR A 65 -4.42 23.65 -12.28
CA THR A 65 -5.88 23.89 -12.46
C THR A 65 -6.41 23.19 -13.71
N THR A 66 -5.65 23.28 -14.80
CA THR A 66 -5.93 22.57 -16.05
C THR A 66 -5.90 21.05 -15.87
N LEU A 67 -4.93 20.51 -15.12
CA LEU A 67 -4.86 19.07 -14.81
C LEU A 67 -6.04 18.58 -13.97
N ARG A 68 -6.46 19.37 -12.98
CA ARG A 68 -7.67 19.10 -12.19
C ARG A 68 -8.90 19.01 -13.09
N ALA A 69 -9.11 20.01 -13.96
CA ALA A 69 -10.25 20.01 -14.88
C ALA A 69 -10.23 18.85 -15.87
N ALA A 70 -9.05 18.45 -16.36
CA ALA A 70 -8.89 17.32 -17.27
C ALA A 70 -9.28 15.98 -16.63
N THR A 71 -9.05 15.83 -15.33
CA THR A 71 -9.37 14.59 -14.60
C THR A 71 -10.77 14.57 -13.99
N THR A 72 -11.38 15.74 -13.74
CA THR A 72 -12.79 15.86 -13.33
C THR A 72 -13.77 15.29 -14.34
N ASN A 73 -13.46 15.36 -15.64
CA ASN A 73 -14.36 14.84 -16.68
C ASN A 73 -13.97 13.43 -17.17
N ALA A 74 -13.08 12.74 -16.45
CA ALA A 74 -12.67 11.39 -16.83
C ALA A 74 -13.79 10.38 -16.60
N ASP A 75 -13.83 9.33 -17.42
CA ASP A 75 -14.74 8.19 -17.21
C ASP A 75 -14.38 7.52 -15.87
N ALA A 76 -15.35 7.49 -14.96
CA ALA A 76 -15.16 6.98 -13.60
C ALA A 76 -14.81 5.48 -13.55
N ARG A 77 -15.07 4.73 -14.64
CA ARG A 77 -14.76 3.30 -14.76
C ARG A 77 -13.30 3.03 -15.11
N LEU A 78 -12.54 4.04 -15.51
CA LEU A 78 -11.13 3.88 -15.84
C LEU A 78 -10.29 3.79 -14.55
N ASP A 79 -9.25 2.96 -14.58
CA ASP A 79 -8.25 2.91 -13.51
C ASP A 79 -7.69 4.32 -13.27
N PRO A 80 -7.71 4.83 -12.02
CA PRO A 80 -7.09 6.11 -11.68
C PRO A 80 -5.64 6.27 -12.16
N ARG A 81 -4.86 5.18 -12.23
CA ARG A 81 -3.51 5.18 -12.83
C ARG A 81 -3.53 5.66 -14.27
N HIS A 82 -4.44 5.08 -15.07
CA HIS A 82 -4.62 5.44 -16.47
C HIS A 82 -5.04 6.90 -16.61
N VAL A 83 -6.03 7.33 -15.84
CA VAL A 83 -6.56 8.71 -15.86
C VAL A 83 -5.45 9.73 -15.55
N VAL A 84 -4.67 9.49 -14.49
CA VAL A 84 -3.58 10.36 -14.04
C VAL A 84 -2.48 10.46 -15.11
N VAL A 85 -2.00 9.32 -15.60
CA VAL A 85 -0.90 9.30 -16.57
C VAL A 85 -1.33 9.88 -17.92
N ARG A 86 -2.55 9.55 -18.38
CA ARG A 86 -3.11 10.10 -19.62
C ARG A 86 -3.21 11.62 -19.56
N ALA A 87 -3.70 12.18 -18.45
CA ALA A 87 -3.80 13.63 -18.26
C ALA A 87 -2.43 14.31 -18.30
N LEU A 88 -1.41 13.74 -17.64
CA LEU A 88 -0.05 14.25 -17.69
C LEU A 88 0.57 14.13 -19.09
N ALA A 89 0.41 12.99 -19.76
CA ALA A 89 0.91 12.75 -21.11
C ALA A 89 0.31 13.75 -22.12
N GLN A 90 -1.00 13.99 -22.03
CA GLN A 90 -1.67 15.00 -22.84
C GLN A 90 -1.14 16.42 -22.55
N ALA A 91 -0.99 16.78 -21.27
CA ALA A 91 -0.50 18.10 -20.88
C ALA A 91 0.97 18.34 -21.26
N LEU A 92 1.78 17.27 -21.31
CA LEU A 92 3.16 17.29 -21.82
C LEU A 92 3.25 17.29 -23.36
N GLY A 93 2.12 17.17 -24.05
CA GLY A 93 2.05 17.15 -25.52
C GLY A 93 2.56 15.84 -26.14
N LEU A 94 2.52 14.73 -25.39
CA LEU A 94 2.95 13.43 -25.89
C LEU A 94 1.92 12.86 -26.87
N SER A 95 2.41 12.23 -27.94
CA SER A 95 1.56 11.52 -28.90
C SER A 95 0.96 10.27 -28.26
N ASP A 96 -0.33 10.04 -28.51
CA ASP A 96 -1.08 8.87 -28.01
C ASP A 96 -1.06 8.72 -26.47
N PRO A 97 -1.70 9.64 -25.73
CA PRO A 97 -1.70 9.63 -24.27
C PRO A 97 -2.23 8.34 -23.64
N ASP A 98 -3.16 7.64 -24.29
CA ASP A 98 -3.71 6.38 -23.81
C ASP A 98 -2.68 5.26 -23.89
N ALA A 99 -1.99 5.09 -25.03
CA ALA A 99 -0.91 4.11 -25.15
C ALA A 99 0.29 4.46 -24.22
N VAL A 100 0.55 5.75 -23.99
CA VAL A 100 1.55 6.18 -22.99
C VAL A 100 1.13 5.75 -21.59
N ALA A 101 -0.14 5.88 -21.21
CA ALA A 101 -0.64 5.46 -19.91
C ALA A 101 -0.48 3.94 -19.70
N GLU A 102 -0.81 3.13 -20.70
CA GLU A 102 -0.63 1.67 -20.66
C GLU A 102 0.86 1.27 -20.49
N ALA A 103 1.75 1.87 -21.29
CA ALA A 103 3.18 1.57 -21.22
C ALA A 103 3.79 2.01 -19.87
N VAL A 104 3.38 3.16 -19.33
CA VAL A 104 3.83 3.63 -18.02
C VAL A 104 3.33 2.72 -16.90
N ALA A 105 2.08 2.25 -16.95
CA ALA A 105 1.56 1.32 -15.95
C ALA A 105 2.36 0.01 -15.93
N LEU A 106 2.72 -0.52 -17.10
CA LEU A 106 3.57 -1.70 -17.21
C LEU A 106 4.99 -1.44 -16.66
N ALA A 107 5.62 -0.31 -17.00
CA ALA A 107 6.93 0.06 -16.49
C ALA A 107 6.95 0.34 -14.97
N ALA A 108 5.84 0.83 -14.40
CA ALA A 108 5.73 1.13 -12.98
C ALA A 108 5.88 -0.12 -12.09
N THR A 109 5.45 -1.30 -12.59
CA THR A 109 5.47 -2.57 -11.84
C THR A 109 6.85 -2.96 -11.29
N THR A 110 7.93 -2.55 -11.96
CA THR A 110 9.33 -2.88 -11.58
C THR A 110 10.17 -1.65 -11.25
N TYR A 111 9.54 -0.47 -11.09
CA TYR A 111 10.26 0.80 -10.91
C TYR A 111 11.12 0.86 -9.64
N PHE A 112 10.72 0.15 -8.59
CA PHE A 112 11.46 0.06 -7.32
C PHE A 112 12.34 -1.18 -7.19
N GLY A 113 12.39 -2.03 -8.23
CA GLY A 113 13.14 -3.29 -8.24
C GLY A 113 12.40 -4.38 -9.01
N GLY A 114 13.13 -5.44 -9.36
CA GLY A 114 12.64 -6.51 -10.23
C GLY A 114 13.09 -6.34 -11.68
N ASP A 115 13.06 -7.44 -12.41
CA ASP A 115 13.42 -7.52 -13.83
C ASP A 115 12.24 -8.13 -14.57
N ASP A 116 11.65 -7.36 -15.49
CA ASP A 116 10.57 -7.81 -16.37
C ASP A 116 10.86 -7.33 -17.80
N PRO A 117 11.10 -8.26 -18.75
CA PRO A 117 11.29 -7.91 -20.16
C PRO A 117 10.15 -7.09 -20.77
N ALA A 118 8.92 -7.23 -20.26
CA ALA A 118 7.78 -6.44 -20.71
C ALA A 118 7.88 -4.98 -20.25
N ALA A 119 8.37 -4.75 -19.02
CA ALA A 119 8.66 -3.41 -18.52
C ALA A 119 9.82 -2.75 -19.30
N ASP A 120 10.88 -3.51 -19.64
CA ASP A 120 11.95 -3.03 -20.50
C ASP A 120 11.43 -2.65 -21.90
N ALA A 121 10.57 -3.49 -22.50
CA ALA A 121 9.95 -3.18 -23.79
C ALA A 121 9.10 -1.90 -23.73
N ALA A 122 8.38 -1.69 -22.63
CA ALA A 122 7.59 -0.48 -22.40
C ALA A 122 8.49 0.77 -22.29
N VAL A 123 9.58 0.71 -21.53
CA VAL A 123 10.55 1.82 -21.44
C VAL A 123 11.16 2.10 -22.81
N ALA A 124 11.62 1.08 -23.54
CA ALA A 124 12.18 1.25 -24.88
C ALA A 124 11.19 1.92 -25.85
N TRP A 125 9.89 1.60 -25.74
CA TRP A 125 8.83 2.24 -26.52
C TRP A 125 8.55 3.71 -26.12
N LEU A 126 8.68 4.02 -24.82
CA LEU A 126 8.48 5.37 -24.27
C LEU A 126 9.62 6.34 -24.59
N VAL A 127 10.87 5.86 -24.69
CA VAL A 127 12.06 6.72 -24.95
C VAL A 127 11.87 7.66 -26.14
N PRO A 128 11.59 7.20 -27.38
CA PRO A 128 11.48 8.11 -28.52
C PRO A 128 10.29 9.08 -28.43
N ARG A 129 9.26 8.77 -27.62
CA ARG A 129 8.05 9.60 -27.45
C ARG A 129 8.24 10.71 -26.42
N THR A 130 9.10 10.46 -25.43
CA THR A 130 9.35 11.39 -24.32
C THR A 130 10.60 12.24 -24.55
N ALA A 131 11.48 11.82 -25.45
CA ALA A 131 12.68 12.57 -25.84
C ALA A 131 12.39 13.88 -26.57
N ASN A 132 11.19 14.07 -27.14
CA ASN A 132 10.97 15.11 -28.15
C ASN A 132 9.63 15.83 -27.98
N THR A 133 9.58 16.87 -27.14
CA THR A 133 8.53 17.89 -27.18
C THR A 133 9.11 19.28 -26.97
N ALA A 134 8.49 20.27 -27.61
CA ALA A 134 9.00 21.62 -27.76
C ALA A 134 9.21 22.34 -26.41
N SER A 135 10.44 22.31 -25.89
CA SER A 135 11.06 23.35 -25.04
C SER A 135 12.18 22.71 -24.23
N GLU A 136 13.40 22.76 -24.72
CA GLU A 136 14.58 22.44 -23.90
C GLU A 136 15.68 23.44 -24.13
N ALA A 137 16.40 23.72 -23.04
CA ALA A 137 17.76 24.26 -23.09
C ALA A 137 18.50 23.51 -24.20
N ALA A 138 19.00 24.23 -25.20
CA ALA A 138 19.51 23.69 -26.46
C ALA A 138 20.63 22.64 -26.33
N ASP A 139 21.12 22.39 -25.10
CA ASP A 139 22.26 21.55 -24.75
C ASP A 139 21.92 20.30 -23.91
N ALA A 140 20.64 20.04 -23.57
CA ALA A 140 20.26 18.87 -22.76
C ALA A 140 20.37 17.55 -23.53
N ASP A 141 20.84 16.48 -22.88
CA ASP A 141 20.88 15.12 -23.46
C ASP A 141 19.44 14.59 -23.64
N PRO A 142 18.98 14.31 -24.88
CA PRO A 142 17.63 13.82 -25.15
C PRO A 142 17.28 12.52 -24.41
N LEU A 143 18.27 11.67 -24.12
CA LEU A 143 18.03 10.44 -23.36
C LEU A 143 17.81 10.72 -21.88
N GLU A 144 18.53 11.68 -21.30
CA GLU A 144 18.33 12.07 -19.89
C GLU A 144 16.98 12.77 -19.70
N VAL A 145 16.58 13.58 -20.68
CA VAL A 145 15.25 14.17 -20.81
C VAL A 145 14.16 13.09 -20.82
N ALA A 146 14.27 12.13 -21.75
CA ALA A 146 13.32 11.04 -21.90
C ALA A 146 13.18 10.27 -20.58
N ALA A 147 14.31 9.90 -19.97
CA ALA A 147 14.33 9.18 -18.70
C ALA A 147 13.58 9.96 -17.60
N ASN A 148 13.83 11.26 -17.46
CA ASN A 148 13.20 12.06 -16.39
C ASN A 148 11.71 12.33 -16.63
N ARG A 149 11.25 12.44 -17.88
CA ARG A 149 9.82 12.45 -18.22
C ARG A 149 9.13 11.13 -17.94
N ILE A 150 9.73 10.01 -18.34
CA ILE A 150 9.22 8.68 -18.01
C ILE A 150 9.16 8.52 -16.48
N GLY A 151 10.21 8.91 -15.78
CA GLY A 151 10.27 8.91 -14.32
C GLY A 151 9.21 9.80 -13.67
N LEU A 152 8.87 10.94 -14.26
CA LEU A 152 7.76 11.79 -13.81
C LEU A 152 6.41 11.06 -13.94
N LEU A 153 6.13 10.47 -15.11
CA LEU A 153 4.88 9.75 -15.36
C LEU A 153 4.73 8.53 -14.44
N ILE A 154 5.78 7.71 -14.29
CA ILE A 154 5.76 6.53 -13.40
C ILE A 154 5.55 6.94 -11.94
N GLN A 155 6.28 7.97 -11.47
CA GLN A 155 6.13 8.42 -10.07
C GLN A 155 4.76 9.02 -9.78
N ALA A 156 4.08 9.58 -10.79
CA ALA A 156 2.71 10.05 -10.66
C ALA A 156 1.69 8.90 -10.64
N CYS A 157 1.95 7.81 -11.37
CA CYS A 157 1.04 6.68 -11.60
C CYS A 157 0.51 6.06 -10.29
N ASP A 158 1.30 5.21 -9.63
CA ASP A 158 0.83 4.45 -8.46
C ASP A 158 0.62 5.34 -7.23
N ALA A 159 1.46 6.38 -7.04
CA ALA A 159 1.37 7.23 -5.86
C ALA A 159 0.08 8.08 -5.86
N THR A 160 -0.32 8.63 -7.00
CA THR A 160 -1.55 9.43 -7.10
C THR A 160 -2.79 8.53 -7.10
N ALA A 161 -2.74 7.39 -7.79
CA ALA A 161 -3.82 6.41 -7.75
C ALA A 161 -4.04 5.87 -6.32
N GLY A 162 -2.95 5.58 -5.60
CA GLY A 162 -2.98 5.24 -4.19
C GLY A 162 -3.63 6.33 -3.36
N LEU A 163 -3.22 7.60 -3.53
CA LEU A 163 -3.83 8.73 -2.83
C LEU A 163 -5.35 8.82 -3.06
N ILE A 164 -5.80 8.66 -4.32
CA ILE A 164 -7.23 8.67 -4.67
C ILE A 164 -7.95 7.53 -3.97
N ALA A 165 -7.44 6.30 -4.07
CA ALA A 165 -8.03 5.13 -3.45
C ALA A 165 -8.11 5.29 -1.92
N HIS A 166 -7.05 5.80 -1.30
CA HIS A 166 -6.97 6.05 0.13
C HIS A 166 -7.98 7.11 0.59
N THR A 167 -8.16 8.15 -0.20
CA THR A 167 -9.10 9.23 0.10
C THR A 167 -10.56 8.79 -0.06
N ARG A 168 -10.87 7.92 -1.04
CA ARG A 168 -12.22 7.39 -1.25
C ARG A 168 -12.73 6.55 -0.08
N ARG A 169 -11.82 5.86 0.61
CA ARG A 169 -12.11 5.02 1.78
C ARG A 169 -11.86 5.72 3.11
N ALA A 170 -11.51 7.01 3.07
CA ALA A 170 -11.28 7.78 4.27
C ALA A 170 -12.59 8.11 4.99
N ASP A 171 -12.51 8.25 6.30
CA ASP A 171 -13.66 8.48 7.18
C ASP A 171 -14.04 9.96 7.21
N GLY A 172 -14.59 10.45 6.10
CA GLY A 172 -15.08 11.82 5.96
C GLY A 172 -16.56 11.95 6.33
N THR A 173 -16.96 13.15 6.74
CA THR A 173 -18.35 13.49 7.08
C THR A 173 -19.28 13.61 5.88
N GLY A 174 -18.72 13.58 4.67
CA GLY A 174 -19.44 13.84 3.41
C GLY A 174 -19.69 15.33 3.12
N GLN A 175 -19.36 16.23 4.05
CA GLN A 175 -19.40 17.68 3.88
C GLN A 175 -18.01 18.31 3.72
N ASP A 176 -16.95 17.51 3.87
CA ASP A 176 -15.57 17.95 3.79
C ASP A 176 -15.16 18.38 2.39
N SER A 177 -14.25 19.35 2.32
CA SER A 177 -13.64 19.71 1.04
C SER A 177 -12.72 18.59 0.56
N VAL A 178 -12.67 18.36 -0.75
CA VAL A 178 -11.75 17.39 -1.37
C VAL A 178 -10.30 17.67 -0.97
N ASP A 179 -9.91 18.95 -0.89
CA ASP A 179 -8.56 19.35 -0.53
C ASP A 179 -8.25 19.04 0.96
N GLY A 180 -9.24 19.18 1.85
CA GLY A 180 -9.12 18.78 3.25
C GLY A 180 -8.96 17.27 3.41
N LEU A 181 -9.79 16.49 2.69
CA LEU A 181 -9.72 15.04 2.66
C LEU A 181 -8.36 14.53 2.14
N LEU A 182 -7.85 15.10 1.05
CA LEU A 182 -6.55 14.75 0.49
C LEU A 182 -5.42 15.05 1.49
N ARG A 183 -5.44 16.22 2.11
CA ARG A 183 -4.41 16.64 3.08
C ARG A 183 -4.40 15.71 4.30
N GLU A 184 -5.57 15.36 4.85
CA GLU A 184 -5.63 14.46 5.99
C GLU A 184 -5.31 13.01 5.58
N THR A 185 -5.66 12.57 4.37
CA THR A 185 -5.23 11.26 3.84
C THR A 185 -3.72 11.17 3.73
N LEU A 186 -3.06 12.21 3.21
CA LEU A 186 -1.60 12.25 3.16
C LEU A 186 -0.96 12.17 4.54
N ARG A 187 -1.64 12.61 5.60
CA ARG A 187 -1.16 12.49 6.97
C ARG A 187 -1.43 11.09 7.53
N HIS A 188 -2.68 10.66 7.50
CA HIS A 188 -3.18 9.51 8.23
C HIS A 188 -2.85 8.17 7.55
N ASP A 189 -3.04 8.10 6.23
CA ASP A 189 -2.75 6.91 5.43
C ASP A 189 -2.10 7.28 4.09
N PRO A 190 -0.82 7.69 4.11
CA PRO A 190 -0.13 8.11 2.90
C PRO A 190 0.08 6.95 1.92
N PRO A 191 -0.01 7.19 0.59
CA PRO A 191 0.36 6.18 -0.42
C PRO A 191 1.86 5.82 -0.37
N VAL A 192 2.71 6.73 0.14
CA VAL A 192 4.12 6.48 0.41
C VAL A 192 4.33 6.37 1.92
N ARG A 193 4.30 5.14 2.44
CA ARG A 193 4.39 4.87 3.89
C ARG A 193 5.82 4.84 4.42
N VAL A 194 6.79 4.41 3.62
CA VAL A 194 8.19 4.28 4.02
C VAL A 194 9.12 4.81 2.92
N MET A 195 10.13 5.59 3.30
CA MET A 195 11.25 5.96 2.42
C MET A 195 12.53 5.30 2.91
N ARG A 196 13.42 4.91 1.98
CA ARG A 196 14.72 4.32 2.30
C ARG A 196 15.86 5.27 1.95
N ARG A 197 16.92 5.23 2.75
CA ARG A 197 18.19 5.93 2.54
C ARG A 197 19.36 5.00 2.84
N VAL A 198 20.51 5.31 2.25
CA VAL A 198 21.80 4.73 2.61
C VAL A 198 22.71 5.85 3.12
N ALA A 199 23.44 5.57 4.20
CA ALA A 199 24.43 6.49 4.73
C ALA A 199 25.72 6.45 3.92
N VAL A 200 26.10 7.53 3.24
CA VAL A 200 27.39 7.64 2.53
C VAL A 200 28.53 8.10 3.42
N ALA A 201 28.22 8.63 4.59
CA ALA A 201 29.14 8.96 5.67
C ALA A 201 28.45 8.69 7.02
N ALA A 202 29.23 8.51 8.09
CA ALA A 202 28.66 8.38 9.42
C ALA A 202 27.95 9.69 9.82
N THR A 203 26.78 9.59 10.44
CA THR A 203 25.98 10.74 10.92
C THR A 203 25.21 10.38 12.19
N ARG A 204 24.59 11.38 12.82
CA ARG A 204 23.73 11.21 14.00
C ARG A 204 22.38 11.87 13.80
N ILE A 205 21.31 11.09 13.95
CA ILE A 205 19.91 11.55 13.87
C ILE A 205 19.19 11.19 15.18
N GLY A 206 18.51 12.14 15.83
CA GLY A 206 17.73 11.86 17.04
C GLY A 206 18.55 11.25 18.20
N GLY A 207 19.86 11.50 18.22
CA GLY A 207 20.80 10.86 19.17
C GLY A 207 21.32 9.48 18.75
N VAL A 208 20.75 8.86 17.71
CA VAL A 208 21.15 7.57 17.14
C VAL A 208 22.32 7.76 16.17
N GLU A 209 23.41 7.02 16.38
CA GLU A 209 24.54 6.96 15.45
C GLU A 209 24.18 6.06 14.26
N VAL A 210 24.45 6.53 13.05
CA VAL A 210 24.27 5.80 11.79
C VAL A 210 25.63 5.61 11.14
N ALA A 211 26.04 4.38 10.90
CA ALA A 211 27.33 4.09 10.30
C ALA A 211 27.30 4.29 8.77
N ALA A 212 28.44 4.63 8.16
CA ALA A 212 28.56 4.64 6.71
C ALA A 212 28.25 3.24 6.12
N GLY A 213 27.50 3.19 5.03
CA GLY A 213 26.97 1.99 4.39
C GLY A 213 25.66 1.47 4.98
N GLU A 214 25.18 2.03 6.09
CA GLU A 214 23.97 1.54 6.75
C GLU A 214 22.69 1.96 6.02
N LEU A 215 21.74 1.02 5.92
CA LEU A 215 20.40 1.28 5.42
C LEU A 215 19.50 1.84 6.53
N VAL A 216 18.84 2.94 6.21
CA VAL A 216 17.90 3.65 7.07
C VAL A 216 16.51 3.62 6.45
N ALA A 217 15.51 3.24 7.24
CA ALA A 217 14.10 3.38 6.91
C ALA A 217 13.51 4.60 7.61
N LEU A 218 12.73 5.38 6.87
CA LEU A 218 11.98 6.53 7.35
C LEU A 218 10.50 6.15 7.30
N ASP A 219 9.90 5.89 8.45
CA ASP A 219 8.48 5.55 8.57
C ASP A 219 7.65 6.84 8.51
N ILE A 220 7.23 7.18 7.30
CA ILE A 220 6.45 8.40 7.01
C ILE A 220 5.06 8.31 7.65
N ALA A 221 4.45 7.12 7.60
CA ALA A 221 3.11 6.92 8.16
C ALA A 221 3.10 7.08 9.70
N ALA A 222 4.14 6.59 10.38
CA ALA A 222 4.30 6.81 11.81
C ALA A 222 4.66 8.26 12.13
N ALA A 223 5.58 8.87 11.37
CA ALA A 223 5.98 10.26 11.58
C ALA A 223 4.82 11.26 11.42
N ASN A 224 3.94 11.04 10.44
CA ASN A 224 2.75 11.85 10.25
C ASN A 224 1.66 11.63 11.33
N ARG A 225 1.86 10.65 12.22
CA ARG A 225 1.00 10.36 13.37
C ARG A 225 1.74 10.56 14.70
N ASP A 226 2.82 11.34 14.70
CA ASP A 226 3.58 11.66 15.91
C ASP A 226 2.69 12.40 16.93
N PRO A 227 2.42 11.80 18.11
CA PRO A 227 1.54 12.40 19.12
C PRO A 227 2.12 13.67 19.75
N GLU A 228 3.43 13.94 19.59
CA GLU A 228 4.03 15.20 20.04
C GLU A 228 3.61 16.39 19.15
N LEU A 229 3.15 16.14 17.92
CA LEU A 229 2.75 17.17 16.96
C LEU A 229 1.27 17.15 16.60
N PHE A 230 0.64 15.98 16.61
CA PHE A 230 -0.75 15.81 16.21
C PHE A 230 -1.60 15.30 17.38
N THR A 231 -2.50 16.14 17.89
CA THR A 231 -3.48 15.74 18.92
C THR A 231 -4.41 14.66 18.38
N ALA A 232 -4.61 13.57 19.13
CA ALA A 232 -5.39 12.42 18.67
C ALA A 232 -4.97 11.97 17.25
N PRO A 233 -3.71 11.55 17.06
CA PRO A 233 -3.09 11.40 15.74
C PRO A 233 -3.74 10.31 14.89
N ASP A 234 -4.43 9.35 15.51
CA ASP A 234 -5.12 8.26 14.83
C ASP A 234 -6.55 8.63 14.40
N LEU A 235 -7.09 9.76 14.84
CA LEU A 235 -8.37 10.27 14.34
C LEU A 235 -8.17 10.96 12.98
N PHE A 236 -8.96 10.55 12.00
CA PHE A 236 -9.02 11.20 10.70
C PHE A 236 -9.88 12.47 10.82
N ASP A 237 -9.26 13.64 10.69
CA ASP A 237 -9.94 14.94 10.77
C ASP A 237 -9.55 15.83 9.57
N PRO A 238 -10.40 15.94 8.53
CA PRO A 238 -10.15 16.78 7.35
C PRO A 238 -9.94 18.26 7.67
N SER A 239 -10.45 18.74 8.82
CA SER A 239 -10.35 20.12 9.29
C SER A 239 -9.08 20.39 10.11
N ARG A 240 -8.31 19.34 10.44
CA ARG A 240 -7.13 19.40 11.31
C ARG A 240 -6.13 20.47 10.88
N SER A 241 -5.79 21.40 11.76
CA SER A 241 -4.62 22.27 11.54
C SER A 241 -3.35 21.61 12.09
N GLY A 242 -2.18 21.92 11.54
CA GLY A 242 -0.92 21.32 11.98
C GLY A 242 0.21 21.46 10.97
N PRO A 243 1.38 20.83 11.25
CA PRO A 243 2.48 20.79 10.31
C PRO A 243 2.09 19.99 9.06
N GLU A 244 2.80 20.26 7.97
CA GLU A 244 2.60 19.56 6.71
C GLU A 244 3.03 18.09 6.82
N PRO A 245 2.27 17.13 6.26
CA PRO A 245 2.68 15.74 6.22
C PRO A 245 3.96 15.54 5.40
N LEU A 246 4.84 14.65 5.87
CA LEU A 246 6.14 14.34 5.26
C LEU A 246 6.04 13.45 4.01
N THR A 247 4.83 13.19 3.52
CA THR A 247 4.53 12.31 2.37
C THR A 247 5.15 12.82 1.08
N PHE A 248 5.28 14.14 0.94
CA PHE A 248 6.01 14.78 -0.16
C PHE A 248 7.46 15.14 0.19
N GLY A 249 8.00 14.57 1.27
CA GLY A 249 9.32 14.92 1.79
C GLY A 249 9.31 16.21 2.61
N ALA A 250 10.51 16.72 2.88
CA ALA A 250 10.75 17.94 3.63
C ALA A 250 11.90 18.73 3.00
N GLU A 251 12.05 19.99 3.42
CA GLU A 251 13.21 20.81 3.04
C GLU A 251 14.53 20.09 3.35
N PRO A 252 15.57 20.21 2.49
CA PRO A 252 15.64 21.05 1.29
C PRO A 252 15.13 20.35 0.00
N ARG A 253 14.48 19.19 0.12
CA ARG A 253 14.16 18.31 -1.02
C ARG A 253 12.68 17.90 -1.01
N VAL A 254 11.80 18.87 -1.14
CA VAL A 254 10.35 18.66 -1.32
C VAL A 254 10.06 18.10 -2.71
N CYS A 255 9.04 17.25 -2.83
CA CYS A 255 8.57 16.71 -4.11
C CYS A 255 8.16 17.87 -5.06
N PRO A 256 8.74 17.96 -6.27
CA PRO A 256 8.42 19.03 -7.20
C PRO A 256 7.00 18.91 -7.76
N GLY A 257 6.45 17.68 -7.82
CA GLY A 257 5.11 17.39 -8.35
C GLY A 257 3.97 17.48 -7.34
N ARG A 258 4.19 18.04 -6.14
CA ARG A 258 3.18 18.08 -5.06
C ARG A 258 1.85 18.70 -5.51
N ALA A 259 1.90 19.88 -6.12
CA ALA A 259 0.71 20.60 -6.57
C ALA A 259 -0.04 19.84 -7.67
N HIS A 260 0.69 19.24 -8.61
CA HIS A 260 0.14 18.47 -9.73
C HIS A 260 -0.53 17.17 -9.26
N ALA A 261 0.11 16.42 -8.36
CA ALA A 261 -0.47 15.21 -7.78
C ALA A 261 -1.78 15.50 -7.03
N LEU A 262 -1.80 16.55 -6.20
CA LEU A 262 -3.00 17.00 -5.50
C LEU A 262 -4.10 17.43 -6.46
N ALA A 263 -3.76 18.19 -7.51
CA ALA A 263 -4.74 18.63 -8.50
C ALA A 263 -5.36 17.47 -9.30
N LEU A 264 -4.54 16.52 -9.75
CA LEU A 264 -5.00 15.32 -10.45
C LEU A 264 -5.91 14.47 -9.55
N ALA A 265 -5.50 14.22 -8.30
CA ALA A 265 -6.31 13.47 -7.35
C ALA A 265 -7.63 14.20 -7.04
N ALA A 266 -7.57 15.51 -6.81
CA ALA A 266 -8.76 16.31 -6.54
C ALA A 266 -9.74 16.34 -7.72
N GLY A 267 -9.21 16.32 -8.94
CA GLY A 267 -10.03 16.27 -10.14
C GLY A 267 -10.80 14.96 -10.24
N VAL A 268 -10.12 13.82 -10.11
CA VAL A 268 -10.75 12.49 -10.09
C VAL A 268 -11.80 12.38 -8.98
N LEU A 269 -11.51 12.88 -7.78
CA LEU A 269 -12.43 12.83 -6.65
C LEU A 269 -13.65 13.76 -6.82
N ALA A 270 -13.49 14.91 -7.48
CA ALA A 270 -14.59 15.86 -7.73
C ALA A 270 -15.48 15.47 -8.92
N GLY A 271 -14.92 14.79 -9.92
CA GLY A 271 -15.63 14.34 -11.13
C GLY A 271 -16.66 13.24 -10.92
N THR A 272 -16.57 12.56 -9.77
CA THR A 272 -17.47 11.49 -9.38
C THR A 272 -18.38 12.01 -8.26
N PRO A 273 -19.56 12.59 -8.54
CA PRO A 273 -20.57 12.74 -7.51
C PRO A 273 -20.93 11.33 -7.05
N VAL A 274 -20.63 11.04 -5.79
CA VAL A 274 -20.94 9.78 -5.14
C VAL A 274 -22.45 9.72 -4.91
N THR A 275 -23.22 9.47 -5.96
CA THR A 275 -24.41 8.61 -5.81
C THR A 275 -23.87 7.19 -5.78
N VAL A 276 -23.61 6.68 -4.58
CA VAL A 276 -23.50 5.23 -4.39
C VAL A 276 -24.90 4.67 -4.65
N GLU A 277 -25.23 4.39 -5.90
CA GLU A 277 -25.80 3.08 -6.13
C GLU A 277 -24.66 2.10 -5.85
N PRO A 278 -24.87 1.04 -5.04
CA PRO A 278 -23.80 0.13 -4.68
C PRO A 278 -23.36 -0.59 -5.95
N GLU A 279 -22.32 -0.08 -6.61
CA GLU A 279 -21.61 -0.88 -7.59
C GLU A 279 -20.95 -2.04 -6.84
N PRO A 280 -21.08 -3.28 -7.35
CA PRO A 280 -20.54 -4.45 -6.69
C PRO A 280 -19.01 -4.32 -6.65
N ALA A 281 -18.43 -4.45 -5.46
CA ALA A 281 -16.98 -4.44 -5.29
C ALA A 281 -16.35 -5.48 -6.23
N GLU A 282 -15.44 -5.06 -7.11
CA GLU A 282 -14.69 -5.97 -8.00
C GLU A 282 -13.81 -6.98 -7.23
N ASP A 283 -13.73 -6.87 -5.90
CA ASP A 283 -13.13 -7.84 -4.97
C ASP A 283 -14.12 -8.37 -3.90
N ALA A 284 -15.42 -8.36 -4.18
CA ALA A 284 -16.39 -9.01 -3.30
C ALA A 284 -16.04 -10.51 -3.16
N PRO A 285 -15.89 -11.04 -1.93
CA PRO A 285 -15.66 -12.45 -1.70
C PRO A 285 -16.69 -13.27 -2.48
N GLY A 286 -16.20 -14.16 -3.34
CA GLY A 286 -17.08 -15.06 -4.07
C GLY A 286 -17.92 -15.86 -3.07
N THR A 287 -19.24 -15.71 -3.16
CA THR A 287 -20.19 -16.48 -2.35
C THR A 287 -20.77 -17.62 -3.19
N ASP A 288 -21.14 -18.71 -2.54
CA ASP A 288 -21.92 -19.79 -3.14
C ASP A 288 -23.10 -20.18 -2.23
N ASP A 289 -23.81 -21.24 -2.60
CA ASP A 289 -25.04 -21.69 -1.92
C ASP A 289 -24.78 -22.33 -0.54
N ARG A 290 -23.53 -22.44 -0.08
CA ARG A 290 -23.23 -22.98 1.25
C ARG A 290 -23.76 -22.07 2.34
N ASP A 291 -24.14 -22.68 3.46
CA ASP A 291 -24.52 -21.96 4.67
C ASP A 291 -23.30 -21.19 5.21
N PRO A 292 -23.38 -19.85 5.36
CA PRO A 292 -22.31 -19.02 5.92
C PRO A 292 -21.79 -19.51 7.27
N ALA A 293 -22.66 -20.05 8.13
CA ALA A 293 -22.27 -20.61 9.43
C ALA A 293 -21.41 -21.88 9.26
N GLU A 294 -21.76 -22.74 8.31
CA GLU A 294 -20.99 -23.95 7.98
C GLU A 294 -19.65 -23.60 7.33
N VAL A 295 -19.61 -22.54 6.51
CA VAL A 295 -18.39 -22.06 5.87
C VAL A 295 -17.35 -21.60 6.90
N VAL A 296 -17.75 -20.80 7.89
CA VAL A 296 -16.86 -20.34 8.97
C VAL A 296 -16.45 -21.50 9.90
N THR A 297 -17.40 -22.32 10.34
CA THR A 297 -17.11 -23.43 11.25
C THR A 297 -16.26 -24.51 10.60
N GLY A 298 -16.48 -24.79 9.30
CA GLY A 298 -15.67 -25.71 8.50
C GLY A 298 -14.24 -25.22 8.32
N MET A 299 -14.02 -23.92 8.09
CA MET A 299 -12.67 -23.33 8.07
C MET A 299 -11.94 -23.55 9.39
N VAL A 300 -12.59 -23.25 10.53
CA VAL A 300 -11.97 -23.46 11.85
C VAL A 300 -11.65 -24.93 12.10
N GLY A 301 -12.51 -25.84 11.64
CA GLY A 301 -12.23 -27.29 11.64
C GLY A 301 -10.92 -27.62 10.91
N ARG A 302 -10.76 -27.17 9.66
CA ARG A 302 -9.54 -27.38 8.86
C ARG A 302 -8.29 -26.83 9.54
N VAL A 303 -8.38 -25.62 10.09
CA VAL A 303 -7.28 -24.99 10.85
C VAL A 303 -6.87 -25.86 12.04
N LEU A 304 -7.85 -26.35 12.82
CA LEU A 304 -7.57 -27.16 14.00
C LEU A 304 -7.05 -28.57 13.67
N ASP A 305 -7.41 -29.11 12.51
CA ASP A 305 -6.88 -30.37 11.99
C ASP A 305 -5.39 -30.22 11.62
N LEU A 306 -5.03 -29.14 10.90
CA LEU A 306 -3.62 -28.81 10.63
C LEU A 306 -2.86 -28.53 11.94
N ALA A 307 -3.44 -27.73 12.84
CA ALA A 307 -2.83 -27.40 14.12
C ALA A 307 -2.53 -28.63 14.99
N ALA A 308 -3.31 -29.71 14.85
CA ALA A 308 -3.05 -30.96 15.55
C ALA A 308 -1.69 -31.56 15.20
N THR A 309 -1.17 -31.28 14.01
CA THR A 309 0.14 -31.77 13.53
C THR A 309 1.31 -30.90 14.02
N TRP A 310 1.04 -29.64 14.37
CA TRP A 310 2.07 -28.65 14.72
C TRP A 310 2.75 -28.89 16.05
N VAL A 311 2.25 -29.82 16.86
CA VAL A 311 2.97 -30.33 18.05
C VAL A 311 4.31 -30.97 17.72
N HIS A 312 4.55 -31.26 16.43
CA HIS A 312 5.80 -31.78 15.88
C HIS A 312 6.67 -30.70 15.21
N TRP A 313 6.32 -29.42 15.33
CA TRP A 313 7.06 -28.34 14.70
C TRP A 313 8.52 -28.29 15.17
N ASP A 314 9.44 -28.14 14.21
CA ASP A 314 10.89 -28.15 14.41
C ASP A 314 11.47 -26.80 14.86
N GLY A 315 10.61 -25.83 15.13
CA GLY A 315 10.96 -24.46 15.50
C GLY A 315 11.41 -23.58 14.34
N ARG A 316 11.36 -24.07 13.09
CA ARG A 316 11.74 -23.27 11.91
C ARG A 316 10.53 -22.56 11.32
N PRO A 317 10.53 -21.22 11.25
CA PRO A 317 9.45 -20.49 10.60
C PRO A 317 9.35 -20.80 9.10
N ARG A 318 8.13 -20.72 8.55
CA ARG A 318 7.83 -20.95 7.14
C ARG A 318 7.72 -19.62 6.38
N PRO A 319 8.66 -19.29 5.48
CA PRO A 319 8.49 -18.14 4.61
C PRO A 319 7.48 -18.47 3.50
N VAL A 320 6.48 -17.61 3.34
CA VAL A 320 5.49 -17.67 2.25
C VAL A 320 5.34 -16.25 1.74
N ASP A 321 5.62 -16.05 0.45
CA ASP A 321 5.73 -14.74 -0.19
C ASP A 321 6.73 -13.81 0.54
N ASP A 322 6.31 -12.61 0.94
CA ASP A 322 7.07 -11.64 1.72
C ASP A 322 6.89 -11.80 3.24
N ARG A 323 6.22 -12.87 3.69
CA ARG A 323 5.84 -13.09 5.09
C ARG A 323 6.45 -14.36 5.68
N VAL A 324 6.43 -14.42 7.01
CA VAL A 324 6.89 -15.56 7.80
C VAL A 324 5.76 -16.05 8.68
N TYR A 325 5.52 -17.36 8.68
CA TYR A 325 4.49 -18.02 9.48
C TYR A 325 5.07 -19.04 10.44
N THR A 326 4.46 -19.12 11.62
CA THR A 326 4.72 -20.10 12.67
C THR A 326 3.38 -20.63 13.16
N PRO A 327 3.31 -21.80 13.83
CA PRO A 327 2.07 -22.31 14.39
C PRO A 327 1.31 -21.28 15.25
N HIS A 328 2.02 -20.61 16.16
CA HIS A 328 1.43 -19.58 17.03
C HIS A 328 0.93 -18.37 16.25
N LYS A 329 1.69 -17.88 15.27
CA LYS A 329 1.25 -16.78 14.41
C LYS A 329 0.00 -17.17 13.61
N ALA A 330 -0.06 -18.39 13.07
CA ALA A 330 -1.22 -18.86 12.33
C ALA A 330 -2.48 -18.91 13.20
N VAL A 331 -2.42 -19.51 14.39
CA VAL A 331 -3.55 -19.52 15.35
C VAL A 331 -3.98 -18.10 15.72
N ARG A 332 -3.01 -17.23 16.03
CA ARG A 332 -3.27 -15.83 16.36
C ARG A 332 -3.96 -15.11 15.22
N ARG A 333 -3.47 -15.26 13.98
CA ARG A 333 -4.05 -14.61 12.79
C ARG A 333 -5.47 -15.06 12.49
N VAL A 334 -5.76 -16.35 12.61
CA VAL A 334 -7.13 -16.86 12.46
C VAL A 334 -8.03 -16.29 13.55
N ALA A 335 -7.57 -16.24 14.80
CA ALA A 335 -8.34 -15.67 15.91
C ALA A 335 -8.59 -14.17 15.76
N ASP A 336 -7.56 -13.40 15.40
CA ASP A 336 -7.64 -11.96 15.15
C ASP A 336 -8.67 -11.70 14.05
N HIS A 337 -8.53 -12.35 12.89
CA HIS A 337 -9.41 -12.15 11.73
C HIS A 337 -10.87 -12.53 12.02
N LEU A 338 -11.10 -13.57 12.82
CA LEU A 338 -12.44 -13.93 13.33
C LEU A 338 -13.01 -12.87 14.28
N VAL A 339 -12.20 -12.26 15.14
CA VAL A 339 -12.66 -11.24 16.09
C VAL A 339 -12.94 -9.92 15.38
N ASP A 340 -12.07 -9.51 14.46
CA ASP A 340 -12.18 -8.23 13.75
C ASP A 340 -13.52 -8.14 13.01
N HIS A 341 -13.84 -9.14 12.19
CA HIS A 341 -15.09 -9.14 11.44
C HIS A 341 -16.31 -9.51 12.30
N LEU A 342 -16.12 -10.16 13.46
CA LEU A 342 -17.23 -10.34 14.39
C LEU A 342 -17.60 -9.01 15.03
N ALA A 343 -16.61 -8.21 15.42
CA ALA A 343 -16.83 -6.86 15.93
C ALA A 343 -17.50 -5.97 14.87
N GLU A 344 -17.05 -6.06 13.61
CA GLU A 344 -17.69 -5.38 12.48
C GLU A 344 -19.17 -5.79 12.34
N LEU A 345 -19.45 -7.10 12.35
CA LEU A 345 -20.80 -7.64 12.25
C LEU A 345 -21.69 -7.15 13.40
N GLU A 346 -21.22 -7.21 14.64
CA GLU A 346 -22.00 -6.77 15.81
C GLU A 346 -22.29 -5.27 15.78
N ALA A 347 -21.29 -4.43 15.47
CA ALA A 347 -21.47 -2.98 15.37
C ALA A 347 -22.52 -2.64 14.31
N ARG A 348 -22.43 -3.28 13.13
CA ARG A 348 -23.39 -3.07 12.03
C ARG A 348 -24.80 -3.52 12.40
N LEU A 349 -24.94 -4.64 13.12
CA LEU A 349 -26.24 -5.08 13.63
C LEU A 349 -26.83 -4.14 14.69
N ALA A 350 -25.98 -3.51 15.51
CA ALA A 350 -26.38 -2.52 16.49
C ALA A 350 -26.68 -1.14 15.88
N GLY A 351 -26.36 -0.92 14.60
CA GLY A 351 -26.42 0.40 13.97
C GLY A 351 -25.33 1.35 14.46
N GLU A 352 -24.27 0.79 15.04
CA GLU A 352 -23.09 1.51 15.51
C GLU A 352 -22.02 1.57 14.40
N GLU A 353 -21.13 2.55 14.53
CA GLU A 353 -19.98 2.67 13.66
C GLU A 353 -18.98 1.54 13.93
N THR A 354 -18.44 0.96 12.85
CA THR A 354 -17.43 -0.09 12.95
C THR A 354 -16.11 0.50 13.40
N ILE A 355 -15.48 -0.09 14.41
CA ILE A 355 -14.13 0.29 14.84
C ILE A 355 -13.11 -0.40 13.91
N PRO A 356 -12.30 0.35 13.14
CA PRO A 356 -11.33 -0.27 12.23
C PRO A 356 -10.22 -1.00 13.00
N ASP A 357 -9.81 -2.17 12.51
CA ASP A 357 -8.60 -2.82 13.03
C ASP A 357 -7.35 -2.05 12.56
N HIS A 358 -6.58 -1.55 13.53
CA HIS A 358 -5.33 -0.82 13.30
C HIS A 358 -4.10 -1.74 13.35
N TRP A 359 -4.28 -3.03 13.68
CA TRP A 359 -3.21 -3.98 13.92
C TRP A 359 -2.92 -4.82 12.66
N HIS A 360 -1.83 -4.48 11.95
CA HIS A 360 -1.36 -5.24 10.78
C HIS A 360 -0.66 -6.55 11.16
N ALA A 361 -1.38 -7.43 11.85
CA ALA A 361 -0.86 -8.64 12.49
C ALA A 361 -0.12 -9.59 11.56
N SER A 362 -0.47 -9.63 10.27
CA SER A 362 0.14 -10.51 9.27
C SER A 362 1.59 -10.11 8.95
N MET A 363 1.91 -8.81 9.05
CA MET A 363 3.23 -8.25 8.78
C MET A 363 4.18 -8.37 9.98
N VAL A 364 3.67 -8.73 11.16
CA VAL A 364 4.43 -8.79 12.41
C VAL A 364 4.54 -10.23 12.90
N THR A 365 5.77 -10.69 13.12
CA THR A 365 6.07 -11.91 13.86
C THR A 365 6.69 -11.50 15.19
N THR A 366 5.97 -11.75 16.27
CA THR A 366 6.37 -11.41 17.64
C THR A 366 7.30 -12.48 18.22
N ALA A 367 7.98 -12.17 19.32
CA ALA A 367 8.79 -13.17 20.03
C ALA A 367 7.96 -14.37 20.51
N ALA A 368 6.72 -14.13 20.97
CA ALA A 368 5.80 -15.18 21.38
C ALA A 368 5.47 -16.15 20.24
N ASP A 369 5.38 -15.65 19.00
CA ASP A 369 5.08 -16.48 17.83
C ASP A 369 6.18 -17.52 17.54
N THR A 370 7.38 -17.37 18.11
CA THR A 370 8.52 -18.27 17.89
C THR A 370 8.67 -19.38 18.94
N ALA A 371 7.83 -19.38 19.98
CA ALA A 371 7.86 -20.40 21.01
C ALA A 371 7.48 -21.78 20.44
N PRO A 372 7.98 -22.90 21.01
CA PRO A 372 7.51 -24.23 20.63
C PRO A 372 5.98 -24.33 20.70
N PHE A 373 5.39 -25.08 19.76
CA PHE A 373 3.96 -25.35 19.77
C PHE A 373 3.71 -26.70 20.43
N THR A 374 3.06 -26.70 21.59
CA THR A 374 2.88 -27.89 22.42
C THR A 374 1.44 -28.40 22.41
N ARG A 375 1.19 -29.53 23.08
CA ARG A 375 -0.18 -30.04 23.27
C ARG A 375 -1.06 -29.09 24.10
N ILE A 376 -0.46 -28.28 24.97
CA ILE A 376 -1.18 -27.28 25.76
C ILE A 376 -1.64 -26.15 24.84
N ASP A 377 -0.76 -25.68 23.96
CA ASP A 377 -1.09 -24.62 22.98
C ASP A 377 -2.16 -25.09 21.99
N LEU A 378 -2.12 -26.37 21.58
CA LEU A 378 -3.16 -26.97 20.77
C LEU A 378 -4.52 -27.01 21.51
N ASP A 379 -4.53 -27.37 22.79
CA ASP A 379 -5.76 -27.39 23.59
C ASP A 379 -6.32 -25.97 23.76
N GLU A 380 -5.47 -24.98 24.01
CA GLU A 380 -5.85 -23.57 24.04
C GLU A 380 -6.46 -23.13 22.70
N ALA A 381 -5.78 -23.43 21.58
CA ALA A 381 -6.25 -23.09 20.23
C ALA A 381 -7.63 -23.71 19.94
N ARG A 382 -7.82 -25.01 20.26
CA ARG A 382 -9.12 -25.69 20.16
C ARG A 382 -10.18 -24.98 20.99
N SER A 383 -9.88 -24.74 22.26
CA SER A 383 -10.78 -24.09 23.21
C SER A 383 -11.24 -22.72 22.71
N ARG A 384 -10.29 -21.88 22.25
CA ARG A 384 -10.57 -20.51 21.78
C ARG A 384 -11.28 -20.50 20.42
N LEU A 385 -10.71 -21.15 19.41
CA LEU A 385 -11.23 -21.07 18.04
C LEU A 385 -12.59 -21.76 17.90
N THR A 386 -12.81 -22.91 18.56
CA THR A 386 -14.13 -23.57 18.51
C THR A 386 -15.23 -22.70 19.13
N ARG A 387 -14.95 -21.98 20.22
CA ARG A 387 -15.93 -21.04 20.81
C ARG A 387 -16.20 -19.85 19.92
N LEU A 388 -15.16 -19.26 19.32
CA LEU A 388 -15.33 -18.16 18.36
C LEU A 388 -16.15 -18.61 17.14
N ALA A 389 -15.83 -19.77 16.57
CA ALA A 389 -16.60 -20.36 15.47
C ALA A 389 -18.07 -20.58 15.84
N ARG A 390 -18.34 -21.00 17.09
CA ARG A 390 -19.70 -21.17 17.58
C ARG A 390 -20.44 -19.83 17.72
N ILE A 391 -19.78 -18.77 18.17
CA ILE A 391 -20.39 -17.42 18.22
C ILE A 391 -20.77 -16.98 16.82
N TRP A 392 -19.85 -17.10 15.86
CA TRP A 392 -20.11 -16.83 14.44
C TRP A 392 -21.30 -17.62 13.91
N ALA A 393 -21.34 -18.93 14.14
CA ALA A 393 -22.45 -19.77 13.71
C ALA A 393 -23.79 -19.33 14.31
N ASN A 394 -23.81 -18.99 15.60
CA ASN A 394 -25.02 -18.51 16.27
C ASN A 394 -25.49 -17.15 15.71
N ARG A 395 -24.56 -16.26 15.36
CA ARG A 395 -24.89 -14.95 14.78
C ARG A 395 -25.40 -15.06 13.36
N LEU A 396 -24.66 -15.75 12.50
CA LEU A 396 -25.07 -15.96 11.11
C LEU A 396 -26.38 -16.74 11.02
N GLY A 397 -26.56 -17.78 11.85
CA GLY A 397 -27.80 -18.57 11.88
C GLY A 397 -29.01 -17.85 12.48
N ALA A 398 -28.83 -16.71 13.13
CA ALA A 398 -29.93 -15.89 13.64
C ALA A 398 -30.46 -14.88 12.60
N LEU A 399 -29.76 -14.70 11.49
CA LEU A 399 -30.12 -13.76 10.42
C LEU A 399 -30.93 -14.46 9.33
N THR A 400 -31.90 -13.75 8.75
CA THR A 400 -32.61 -14.26 7.56
C THR A 400 -31.70 -14.19 6.32
N PRO A 401 -31.98 -14.96 5.25
CA PRO A 401 -31.26 -14.85 3.99
C PRO A 401 -31.18 -13.40 3.48
N GLU A 402 -32.29 -12.65 3.58
CA GLU A 402 -32.32 -11.25 3.17
C GLU A 402 -31.38 -10.39 4.01
N GLN A 403 -31.27 -10.62 5.33
CA GLN A 403 -30.35 -9.87 6.19
C GLN A 403 -28.88 -10.24 5.95
N LEU A 404 -28.62 -11.49 5.56
CA LEU A 404 -27.29 -11.96 5.17
C LEU A 404 -26.82 -11.33 3.85
N ASP A 405 -27.75 -11.10 2.92
CA ASP A 405 -27.48 -10.60 1.57
C ASP A 405 -27.68 -9.09 1.42
N HIS A 406 -28.43 -8.46 2.31
CA HIS A 406 -28.69 -7.01 2.35
C HIS A 406 -28.43 -6.48 3.76
N SER A 407 -27.15 -6.49 4.14
CA SER A 407 -26.71 -6.15 5.49
C SER A 407 -26.59 -4.63 5.70
N PRO A 408 -26.92 -4.11 6.90
CA PRO A 408 -26.81 -2.68 7.21
C PRO A 408 -25.35 -2.20 7.19
N GLY A 409 -25.17 -0.90 6.95
CA GLY A 409 -23.84 -0.27 6.85
C GLY A 409 -23.20 -0.40 5.47
N ARG A 410 -22.07 0.30 5.28
CA ARG A 410 -21.26 0.19 4.05
C ARG A 410 -20.34 -1.04 4.13
N GLY A 411 -19.98 -1.63 2.98
CA GLY A 411 -19.06 -2.77 2.90
C GLY A 411 -19.72 -4.06 2.40
N TRP A 412 -19.04 -5.18 2.61
CA TRP A 412 -19.53 -6.52 2.22
C TRP A 412 -20.80 -6.90 2.96
N THR A 413 -21.63 -7.73 2.32
CA THR A 413 -22.78 -8.37 2.99
C THR A 413 -22.28 -9.31 4.10
N PHE A 414 -23.10 -9.65 5.09
CA PHE A 414 -22.70 -10.60 6.13
C PHE A 414 -22.42 -11.99 5.54
N ARG A 415 -23.05 -12.37 4.42
CA ARG A 415 -22.66 -13.55 3.65
C ARG A 415 -21.24 -13.43 3.11
N GLN A 416 -20.94 -12.35 2.40
CA GLN A 416 -19.61 -12.11 1.86
C GLN A 416 -18.54 -12.05 2.96
N LEU A 417 -18.86 -11.44 4.10
CA LEU A 417 -18.00 -11.38 5.28
C LEU A 417 -17.65 -12.79 5.80
N ALA A 418 -18.64 -13.68 5.92
CA ALA A 418 -18.43 -15.06 6.34
C ALA A 418 -17.53 -15.82 5.35
N PHE A 419 -17.73 -15.62 4.05
CA PHE A 419 -16.89 -16.23 3.00
C PHE A 419 -15.47 -15.66 3.00
N HIS A 420 -15.31 -14.36 3.25
CA HIS A 420 -14.00 -13.74 3.40
C HIS A 420 -13.22 -14.33 4.58
N VAL A 421 -13.85 -14.36 5.75
CA VAL A 421 -13.27 -14.93 6.97
C VAL A 421 -12.89 -16.39 6.75
N SER A 422 -13.64 -17.13 5.93
CA SER A 422 -13.31 -18.52 5.62
C SER A 422 -12.01 -18.71 4.83
N GLY A 423 -11.46 -17.67 4.21
CA GLY A 423 -10.12 -17.68 3.61
C GLY A 423 -8.97 -17.60 4.63
N SER A 424 -9.28 -17.56 5.93
CA SER A 424 -8.27 -17.57 7.00
C SER A 424 -7.51 -18.90 7.12
N ASP A 425 -8.01 -19.99 6.51
CA ASP A 425 -7.28 -21.26 6.48
C ASP A 425 -5.94 -21.15 5.74
N TYR A 426 -5.79 -20.19 4.82
CA TYR A 426 -4.50 -19.82 4.22
C TYR A 426 -3.38 -19.67 5.26
N TYR A 427 -3.66 -19.09 6.43
CA TYR A 427 -2.64 -18.92 7.48
C TYR A 427 -2.17 -20.27 8.05
N ALA A 428 -3.07 -21.24 8.15
CA ALA A 428 -2.73 -22.59 8.59
C ALA A 428 -2.03 -23.38 7.47
N GLU A 429 -2.49 -23.24 6.23
CA GLU A 429 -1.86 -23.84 5.05
C GLU A 429 -0.42 -23.37 4.85
N ALA A 430 -0.13 -22.10 5.14
CA ALA A 430 1.21 -21.53 5.11
C ALA A 430 2.18 -22.21 6.09
N VAL A 431 1.68 -22.77 7.20
CA VAL A 431 2.48 -23.60 8.12
C VAL A 431 2.58 -25.04 7.62
N GLY A 432 1.47 -25.56 7.08
CA GLY A 432 1.36 -26.87 6.45
C GLY A 432 1.14 -28.03 7.43
N ASP A 433 1.02 -29.24 6.89
CA ASP A 433 0.94 -30.49 7.65
C ASP A 433 2.35 -30.91 8.12
N LEU A 434 2.50 -31.07 9.44
CA LEU A 434 3.76 -31.45 10.09
C LEU A 434 3.73 -32.88 10.66
N THR A 435 2.84 -33.74 10.14
CA THR A 435 2.76 -35.15 10.50
C THR A 435 4.11 -35.83 10.21
N PRO A 436 4.73 -36.51 11.19
CA PRO A 436 5.96 -37.24 10.96
C PRO A 436 5.77 -38.29 9.85
N PRO A 437 6.73 -38.47 8.92
CA PRO A 437 6.62 -39.51 7.91
C PRO A 437 6.50 -40.87 8.59
N THR A 438 5.53 -41.68 8.15
CA THR A 438 5.40 -43.06 8.62
C THR A 438 6.70 -43.80 8.32
N ARG A 439 7.31 -44.40 9.35
CA ARG A 439 8.48 -45.27 9.16
C ARG A 439 8.06 -46.36 8.17
N ARG A 440 8.61 -46.35 6.96
CA ARG A 440 8.59 -47.54 6.11
C ARG A 440 9.37 -48.61 6.86
N ASP A 441 8.73 -49.74 7.15
CA ASP A 441 9.43 -50.91 7.68
C ASP A 441 10.58 -51.24 6.72
N PRO A 442 11.81 -51.49 7.23
CA PRO A 442 12.90 -51.92 6.38
C PRO A 442 12.57 -53.32 5.85
N SER A 443 12.37 -53.39 4.53
CA SER A 443 12.17 -54.61 3.75
C SER A 443 13.41 -55.51 3.77
#